data_AF-A0A022RH90-F1
#
_entry.id   AF-A0A022RH90-F1
#
_cell.length_a   1.000
_cell.length_b   1.000
_cell.length_c   1.000
_cell.angle_alpha   90.00
_cell.angle_beta   90.00
_cell.angle_gamma   90.00
#
_symmetry.space_group_name_H-M   'P 1'
#
loop_
_entity.id
_entity.type
_entity.pdbx_description
1 polymer ?
#
loop_
_entity_poly.entity_id
_entity_poly.type
_entity_poly.pdbx_seq_one_letter_code
_entity_poly.pdbx_strand_id
1 'polypeptide(L)'
;MSSGDEDHSKGMKKWIMQYHQSRPGLEVLQERIDDFIVAHEAKEEQAKLEREAKAAEGGWTVVVHHKGRKKTTEDETGVAVGSVAQAAVLDKMAKKKNKEVGLDFYRFQKREAQRNEVMMLQSKFEEDKKRIQQLRAARKFRPY
;
A
#
# COMPACT_ATOMS: atom_id res chain seq x y z
N MET A 1 67.23 -39.98 8.33
CA MET A 1 66.49 -39.08 9.24
C MET A 1 65.12 -38.85 8.60
N SER A 2 64.08 -39.36 9.26
CA SER A 2 62.73 -39.54 8.70
C SER A 2 62.04 -38.19 8.52
N SER A 3 61.73 -37.80 7.29
CA SER A 3 60.83 -36.70 6.98
C SER A 3 59.42 -37.14 7.33
N GLY A 4 58.98 -36.86 8.55
CA GLY A 4 57.61 -37.11 8.97
C GLY A 4 56.70 -36.14 8.21
N ASP A 5 55.85 -36.69 7.33
CA ASP A 5 54.75 -35.95 6.74
C ASP A 5 53.85 -35.43 7.87
N GLU A 6 53.92 -34.13 8.11
CA GLU A 6 53.06 -33.43 9.04
C GLU A 6 51.63 -33.48 8.48
N ASP A 7 50.84 -34.44 8.98
CA ASP A 7 49.49 -34.70 8.51
C ASP A 7 48.52 -33.61 9.02
N HIS A 8 48.32 -32.56 8.22
CA HIS A 8 47.46 -31.40 8.53
C HIS A 8 45.96 -31.70 8.38
N SER A 9 45.60 -32.97 8.13
CA SER A 9 44.23 -33.40 7.83
C SER A 9 43.30 -33.43 9.05
N LYS A 10 43.83 -33.43 10.28
CA LYS A 10 43.06 -33.56 11.54
C LYS A 10 43.58 -32.63 12.65
N GLY A 11 42.72 -32.36 13.64
CA GLY A 11 43.09 -31.61 14.84
C GLY A 11 43.23 -30.09 14.64
N MET A 12 43.93 -29.43 15.57
CA MET A 12 44.09 -27.97 15.61
C MET A 12 44.73 -27.39 14.32
N LYS A 13 45.71 -28.12 13.76
CA LYS A 13 46.41 -27.73 12.53
C LYS A 13 45.46 -27.58 11.34
N LYS A 14 44.45 -28.44 11.24
CA LYS A 14 43.39 -28.34 10.22
C LYS A 14 42.64 -27.02 10.32
N TRP A 15 42.18 -26.68 11.53
CA TRP A 15 41.38 -25.48 11.76
C TRP A 15 42.18 -24.19 11.51
N ILE A 16 43.45 -24.17 11.91
CA ILE A 16 44.35 -23.05 11.63
C ILE A 16 44.55 -22.89 10.11
N MET A 17 44.79 -23.99 9.40
CA MET A 17 44.96 -23.96 7.94
C MET A 17 43.67 -23.51 7.23
N GLN A 18 42.50 -24.02 7.65
CA GLN A 18 41.21 -23.57 7.13
C GLN A 18 40.95 -22.10 7.43
N TYR A 19 41.34 -21.61 8.61
CA TYR A 19 41.21 -20.21 8.98
C TYR A 19 41.97 -19.31 8.01
N HIS A 20 43.23 -19.63 7.72
CA HIS A 20 44.05 -18.88 6.76
C HIS A 20 43.51 -18.99 5.32
N GLN A 21 43.03 -20.18 4.91
CA GLN A 21 42.44 -20.38 3.58
C GLN A 21 41.09 -19.67 3.40
N SER A 22 40.28 -19.57 4.45
CA SER A 22 38.98 -18.89 4.42
C SER A 22 39.08 -17.38 4.36
N ARG A 23 40.27 -16.82 4.60
CA ARG A 23 40.58 -15.39 4.53
C ARG A 23 41.58 -15.14 3.39
N PRO A 24 41.14 -15.25 2.12
CA PRO A 24 41.92 -14.71 1.02
C PRO A 24 42.17 -13.21 1.27
N GLY A 25 43.31 -12.71 0.79
CA GLY A 25 43.66 -11.29 0.93
C GLY A 25 42.60 -10.37 0.35
N LEU A 26 42.59 -9.11 0.80
CA LEU A 26 41.58 -8.12 0.39
C LEU A 26 41.50 -7.96 -1.13
N GLU A 27 42.64 -7.99 -1.82
CA GLU A 27 42.74 -7.89 -3.28
C GLU A 27 41.97 -9.03 -3.97
N VAL A 28 42.21 -10.27 -3.56
CA VAL A 28 41.53 -11.45 -4.12
C VAL A 28 40.03 -11.44 -3.81
N LEU A 29 39.64 -10.91 -2.65
CA LEU A 29 38.23 -10.77 -2.32
C LEU A 29 37.55 -9.73 -3.22
N GLN A 30 38.22 -8.62 -3.48
CA GLN A 30 37.71 -7.56 -4.34
C GLN A 30 37.53 -8.05 -5.78
N GLU A 31 38.53 -8.71 -6.36
CA GLU A 31 38.42 -9.30 -7.71
C GLU A 31 37.20 -10.24 -7.83
N ARG A 32 36.98 -11.09 -6.82
CA ARG A 32 35.81 -12.00 -6.81
C ARG A 32 34.48 -11.25 -6.72
N ILE A 33 34.43 -10.16 -5.99
CA ILE A 33 33.23 -9.33 -5.87
C ILE A 33 32.96 -8.62 -7.19
N ASP A 34 34.00 -8.05 -7.81
CA ASP A 34 33.89 -7.37 -9.10
C ASP A 34 33.42 -8.33 -10.18
N ASP A 35 34.02 -9.52 -10.27
CA ASP A 35 33.59 -10.59 -11.18
C ASP A 35 32.12 -11.00 -10.95
N PHE A 36 31.72 -11.11 -9.68
CA PHE A 36 30.34 -11.46 -9.32
C PHE A 36 29.35 -10.37 -9.72
N ILE A 37 29.67 -9.10 -9.48
CA ILE A 37 28.84 -7.95 -9.84
C ILE A 37 28.68 -7.90 -11.36
N VAL A 38 29.78 -8.00 -12.11
CA VAL A 38 29.75 -7.99 -13.59
C VAL A 38 28.89 -9.12 -14.13
N ALA A 39 29.05 -10.34 -13.60
CA ALA A 39 28.25 -11.48 -14.02
C ALA A 39 26.76 -11.33 -13.66
N HIS A 40 26.46 -10.71 -12.51
CA HIS A 40 25.09 -10.47 -12.06
C HIS A 40 24.39 -9.39 -12.90
N GLU A 41 25.06 -8.27 -13.16
CA GLU A 41 24.55 -7.19 -14.00
C GLU A 41 24.28 -7.66 -15.43
N ALA A 42 25.20 -8.45 -16.01
CA ALA A 42 25.00 -9.03 -17.33
C ALA A 42 23.74 -9.93 -17.40
N LYS A 43 23.47 -10.72 -16.36
CA LYS A 43 22.26 -11.55 -16.26
C LYS A 43 20.99 -10.72 -16.11
N GLU A 44 21.02 -9.66 -15.30
CA GLU A 44 19.88 -8.76 -15.12
C GLU A 44 19.54 -8.02 -16.42
N GLU A 45 20.55 -7.53 -17.15
CA GLU A 45 20.32 -6.88 -18.46
C GLU A 45 19.74 -7.84 -19.49
N GLN A 46 20.23 -9.08 -19.57
CA GLN A 46 19.61 -10.12 -20.41
C GLN A 46 18.15 -10.38 -20.02
N ALA A 47 17.87 -10.49 -18.72
CA ALA A 47 16.50 -10.70 -18.24
C ALA A 47 15.57 -9.49 -18.54
N LYS A 48 16.09 -8.26 -18.49
CA LYS A 48 15.34 -7.05 -18.89
C LYS A 48 15.04 -7.07 -20.38
N LEU A 49 16.03 -7.33 -21.23
CA LEU A 49 15.86 -7.43 -22.68
C LEU A 49 14.85 -8.51 -23.06
N GLU A 50 14.90 -9.69 -22.42
CA GLU A 50 13.90 -10.74 -22.64
C GLU A 50 12.49 -10.32 -22.22
N ARG A 51 12.34 -9.61 -21.10
CA ARG A 51 11.04 -9.08 -20.65
C ARG A 51 10.50 -8.04 -21.64
N GLU A 52 11.35 -7.16 -22.14
CA GLU A 52 10.99 -6.15 -23.14
C GLU A 52 10.61 -6.80 -24.48
N ALA A 53 11.36 -7.80 -24.94
CA ALA A 53 11.04 -8.56 -26.15
C ALA A 53 9.69 -9.29 -26.03
N LYS A 54 9.44 -9.95 -24.90
CA LYS A 54 8.14 -10.59 -24.60
C LYS A 54 6.99 -9.58 -24.55
N ALA A 55 7.22 -8.38 -24.04
CA ALA A 55 6.22 -7.31 -24.03
C ALA A 55 5.92 -6.77 -25.43
N ALA A 56 6.93 -6.68 -26.30
CA ALA A 56 6.76 -6.26 -27.69
C ALA A 56 5.95 -7.25 -28.53
N GLU A 57 6.18 -8.56 -28.35
CA GLU A 57 5.46 -9.62 -29.09
C GLU A 57 3.96 -9.67 -28.76
N GLY A 58 3.57 -9.38 -27.52
CA GLY A 58 2.18 -9.38 -27.08
C GLY A 58 1.37 -8.15 -27.50
N GLY A 59 1.99 -7.10 -28.06
CA GLY A 59 1.32 -5.86 -28.46
C GLY A 59 0.82 -4.99 -27.29
N TRP A 60 1.15 -5.33 -26.04
CA TRP A 60 0.81 -4.57 -24.84
C TRP A 60 2.08 -3.98 -24.22
N THR A 61 2.15 -2.65 -24.15
CA THR A 61 3.27 -1.97 -23.48
C THR A 61 3.06 -1.94 -21.96
N VAL A 62 4.09 -2.33 -21.21
CA VAL A 62 4.09 -2.22 -19.74
C VAL A 62 4.10 -0.74 -19.36
N VAL A 63 3.04 -0.27 -18.72
CA VAL A 63 2.97 1.11 -18.21
C VAL A 63 3.89 1.23 -17.00
N VAL A 64 5.08 1.81 -17.21
CA VAL A 64 5.98 2.16 -16.10
C VAL A 64 5.50 3.48 -15.50
N HIS A 65 4.83 3.39 -14.36
CA HIS A 65 4.53 4.58 -13.58
C HIS A 65 5.82 5.05 -12.88
N HIS A 66 6.47 6.09 -13.40
CA HIS A 66 7.49 6.81 -12.65
C HIS A 66 6.79 7.67 -11.58
N LYS A 67 6.28 7.03 -10.52
CA LYS A 67 5.82 7.77 -9.36
C LYS A 67 7.03 8.49 -8.80
N GLY A 68 7.00 9.82 -8.88
CA GLY A 68 8.07 10.69 -8.43
C GLY A 68 8.69 10.16 -7.14
N ARG A 69 9.96 9.80 -7.24
CA ARG A 69 10.83 9.34 -6.16
C ARG A 69 10.61 10.24 -4.94
N LYS A 70 9.90 9.74 -3.92
CA LYS A 70 10.14 10.26 -2.57
C LYS A 70 11.51 9.73 -2.18
N LYS A 71 12.53 10.57 -2.32
CA LYS A 71 13.84 10.35 -1.72
C LYS A 71 13.64 10.30 -0.20
N THR A 72 13.54 9.10 0.37
CA THR A 72 13.69 8.88 1.82
C THR A 72 14.53 7.64 2.12
N THR A 73 15.25 7.12 1.14
CA THR A 73 16.23 6.06 1.33
C THR A 73 17.56 6.62 0.84
N GLU A 74 18.26 7.28 1.77
CA GLU A 74 19.71 7.40 1.75
C GLU A 74 20.23 6.08 2.33
N ASP A 75 21.13 5.43 1.60
CA ASP A 75 21.44 4.00 1.74
C ASP A 75 22.35 3.67 2.93
N GLU A 76 22.45 4.53 3.95
CA GLU A 76 23.38 4.32 5.07
C GLU A 76 22.78 4.38 6.48
N THR A 77 21.51 4.74 6.67
CA THR A 77 20.95 4.74 8.04
C THR A 77 19.49 4.33 8.08
N GLY A 78 19.28 3.10 8.54
CA GLY A 78 18.22 2.76 9.49
C GLY A 78 16.79 3.14 9.08
N VAL A 79 16.10 2.18 8.47
CA VAL A 79 14.68 1.86 8.68
C VAL A 79 13.87 2.94 9.42
N ALA A 80 13.52 4.01 8.70
CA ALA A 80 12.40 4.84 9.10
C ALA A 80 11.13 4.18 8.57
N VAL A 81 10.57 3.24 9.34
CA VAL A 81 9.15 2.88 9.23
C VAL A 81 8.39 4.18 9.45
N GLY A 82 8.07 4.88 8.36
CA GLY A 82 7.20 6.02 8.35
C GLY A 82 5.83 5.53 8.80
N SER A 83 5.65 5.46 10.12
CA SER A 83 4.35 5.30 10.75
C SER A 83 3.55 6.50 10.28
N VAL A 84 2.76 6.28 9.23
CA VAL A 84 1.77 7.26 8.84
C VAL A 84 0.83 7.30 10.04
N ALA A 85 0.98 8.32 10.88
CA ALA A 85 0.19 8.49 12.08
C ALA A 85 -1.25 8.18 11.71
N GLN A 86 -1.88 7.22 12.40
CA GLN A 86 -3.21 6.73 12.02
C GLN A 86 -4.19 7.91 11.89
N ALA A 87 -4.03 8.93 12.73
CA ALA A 87 -4.73 10.21 12.64
C ALA A 87 -4.59 10.91 11.27
N ALA A 88 -3.38 10.96 10.69
CA ALA A 88 -3.16 11.55 9.36
C ALA A 88 -3.74 10.70 8.22
N VAL A 89 -3.87 9.38 8.41
CA VAL A 89 -4.59 8.50 7.46
C VAL A 89 -6.10 8.73 7.54
N LEU A 90 -6.65 8.76 8.76
CA LEU A 90 -8.07 8.99 9.01
C LEU A 90 -8.52 10.37 8.53
N ASP A 91 -7.74 11.42 8.79
CA ASP A 91 -8.04 12.78 8.34
C ASP A 91 -8.00 12.90 6.80
N LYS A 92 -7.07 12.18 6.14
CA LYS A 92 -7.06 12.05 4.67
C LYS A 92 -8.21 11.21 4.12
N MET A 93 -8.72 10.25 4.87
CA MET A 93 -9.91 9.48 4.49
C MET A 93 -11.18 10.31 4.64
N ALA A 94 -11.32 11.08 5.73
CA ALA A 94 -12.44 11.98 5.98
C ALA A 94 -12.50 13.14 4.98
N LYS A 95 -11.34 13.67 4.55
CA LYS A 95 -11.25 14.74 3.54
C LYS A 95 -11.52 14.27 2.10
N LYS A 96 -11.58 12.96 1.85
CA LYS A 96 -11.98 12.47 0.53
C LYS A 96 -13.50 12.61 0.42
N LYS A 97 -13.95 13.38 -0.58
CA LYS A 97 -15.34 13.36 -1.02
C LYS A 97 -15.69 11.90 -1.37
N ASN A 98 -16.79 11.38 -0.81
CA ASN A 98 -17.26 10.03 -1.13
C ASN A 98 -17.33 9.90 -2.66
N LYS A 99 -16.49 9.01 -3.22
CA LYS A 99 -16.45 8.66 -4.65
C LYS A 99 -17.54 7.67 -5.02
N GLU A 100 -18.45 7.40 -4.09
CA GLU A 100 -19.65 6.65 -4.37
C GLU A 100 -20.56 7.56 -5.19
N VAL A 101 -21.09 6.98 -6.26
CA VAL A 101 -22.17 7.52 -7.06
C VAL A 101 -23.18 8.11 -6.07
N GLY A 102 -23.30 9.44 -6.02
CA GLY A 102 -24.07 10.12 -4.98
C GLY A 102 -25.47 9.52 -4.89
N LEU A 103 -26.07 9.55 -3.70
CA LEU A 103 -27.39 8.95 -3.39
C LEU A 103 -28.52 9.38 -4.37
N ASP A 104 -28.25 10.35 -5.24
CA ASP A 104 -29.14 10.90 -6.25
C ASP A 104 -28.61 10.79 -7.70
N PHE A 105 -27.96 9.70 -8.05
CA PHE A 105 -27.51 9.50 -9.44
C PHE A 105 -28.65 9.52 -10.44
N TYR A 106 -29.81 8.97 -10.05
CA TYR A 106 -30.98 8.93 -10.91
C TYR A 106 -32.04 9.96 -10.51
N ARG A 107 -32.66 10.57 -11.52
CA ARG A 107 -33.74 11.56 -11.32
C ARG A 107 -34.96 11.01 -10.58
N PHE A 108 -35.23 9.71 -10.66
CA PHE A 108 -36.36 9.10 -9.96
C PHE A 108 -36.14 9.07 -8.43
N GLN A 109 -34.90 8.93 -7.97
CA GLN A 109 -34.56 8.92 -6.53
C GLN A 109 -34.97 10.24 -5.87
N LYS A 110 -34.65 11.37 -6.51
CA LYS A 110 -35.06 12.70 -6.04
C LYS A 110 -36.58 12.88 -6.01
N ARG A 111 -37.28 12.38 -7.05
CA ARG A 111 -38.74 12.49 -7.15
C ARG A 111 -39.44 11.67 -6.06
N GLU A 112 -38.95 10.46 -5.80
CA GLU A 112 -39.49 9.59 -4.75
C GLU A 112 -39.22 10.15 -3.35
N ALA A 113 -38.01 10.66 -3.10
CA ALA A 113 -37.69 11.31 -1.84
C ALA A 113 -38.62 12.50 -1.54
N GLN A 114 -38.82 13.38 -2.53
CA GLN A 114 -39.75 14.52 -2.40
C GLN A 114 -41.19 14.06 -2.18
N ARG A 115 -41.65 13.04 -2.91
CA ARG A 115 -42.99 12.49 -2.74
C ARG A 115 -43.19 11.94 -1.33
N ASN A 116 -42.22 11.19 -0.83
CA ASN A 116 -42.27 10.60 0.51
C ASN A 116 -42.30 11.69 1.59
N GLU A 117 -41.50 12.74 1.43
CA GLU A 117 -41.52 13.90 2.33
C GLU A 117 -42.89 14.60 2.34
N VAL A 118 -43.48 14.83 1.17
CA VAL A 118 -44.83 15.42 1.06
C VAL A 118 -45.88 14.52 1.73
N MET A 119 -45.84 13.21 1.52
CA MET A 119 -46.78 12.29 2.16
C MET A 119 -46.62 12.28 3.69
N MET A 120 -45.38 12.33 4.19
CA MET A 120 -45.12 12.45 5.63
C MET A 120 -45.68 13.74 6.21
N LEU A 121 -45.53 14.87 5.50
CA LEU A 121 -46.08 16.17 5.92
C LEU A 121 -47.61 16.15 5.94
N GLN A 122 -48.25 15.53 4.95
CA GLN A 122 -49.70 15.38 4.91
C GLN A 122 -50.22 14.54 6.07
N SER A 123 -49.58 13.40 6.37
CA SER A 123 -49.94 12.56 7.53
C SER A 123 -49.88 13.34 8.84
N LYS A 124 -48.76 14.04 9.08
CA LYS A 124 -48.59 14.87 10.29
C LYS A 124 -49.64 15.98 10.37
N PHE A 125 -49.95 16.63 9.25
CA PHE A 125 -50.97 17.68 9.21
C PHE A 125 -52.37 17.14 9.54
N GLU A 126 -52.72 15.94 9.06
CA GLU A 126 -53.99 15.29 9.40
C GLU A 126 -54.06 14.92 10.88
N GLU A 127 -52.98 14.40 11.45
CA GLU A 127 -52.87 14.11 12.88
C GLU A 127 -53.06 15.37 13.73
N ASP A 128 -52.38 16.46 13.37
CA ASP A 128 -52.50 17.74 14.09
C ASP A 128 -53.89 18.35 13.91
N LYS A 129 -54.51 18.22 12.72
CA LYS A 129 -55.89 18.63 12.50
C LYS A 129 -56.85 17.87 13.42
N LYS A 130 -56.70 16.56 13.57
CA LYS A 130 -57.49 15.73 14.50
C LYS A 130 -57.26 16.16 15.95
N ARG A 131 -56.02 16.40 16.35
CA ARG A 131 -55.65 16.88 17.70
C ARG A 131 -56.30 18.25 18.00
N ILE A 132 -56.22 19.20 17.07
CA ILE A 132 -56.83 20.54 17.23
C ILE A 132 -58.35 20.42 17.30
N GLN A 133 -58.98 19.57 16.49
CA GLN A 133 -60.42 19.32 16.55
C GLN A 133 -60.85 18.79 17.93
N GLN A 134 -60.10 17.83 18.50
CA GLN A 134 -60.34 17.33 19.86
C GLN A 134 -60.20 18.44 20.92
N LEU A 135 -59.17 19.28 20.83
CA LEU A 135 -58.98 20.42 21.74
C LEU A 135 -60.09 21.47 21.62
N ARG A 136 -60.58 21.73 20.39
CA ARG A 136 -61.72 22.62 20.15
C ARG A 136 -63.01 22.06 20.74
N ALA A 137 -63.28 20.77 20.54
CA ALA A 137 -64.44 20.10 21.13
C ALA A 137 -64.39 20.13 22.67
N ALA A 138 -63.20 19.94 23.25
CA ALA A 138 -62.97 20.06 24.69
C ALA A 138 -62.95 21.53 25.20
N ARG A 139 -63.09 22.53 24.33
CA ARG A 139 -62.96 23.98 24.61
C ARG A 139 -61.64 24.35 25.30
N LYS A 140 -60.57 23.58 25.04
CA LYS A 140 -59.21 23.77 25.58
C LYS A 140 -58.25 24.43 24.58
N PHE A 141 -58.71 24.74 23.38
CA PHE A 141 -57.90 25.40 22.36
C PHE A 141 -57.79 26.92 22.63
N ARG A 142 -56.57 27.44 22.80
CA ARG A 142 -56.26 28.86 23.01
C ARG A 142 -55.35 29.38 21.88
N PRO A 143 -55.90 30.09 20.89
CA PRO A 143 -55.15 30.53 19.70
C PRO A 143 -54.31 31.81 19.89
N TYR A 144 -54.51 32.53 20.99
CA TYR A 144 -53.81 33.77 21.34
C TYR A 144 -53.33 33.69 22.79
#